data_AF-A0A2E9KRD2-F1
#
_entry.id   AF-A0A2E9KRD2-F1
#
_cell.length_a   1.000
_cell.length_b   1.000
_cell.length_c   1.000
_cell.angle_alpha   90.00
_cell.angle_beta   90.00
_cell.angle_gamma   90.00
#
_symmetry.space_group_name_H-M   'P 1'
#
loop_
_entity.id
_entity.type
_entity.pdbx_description
1 polymer ?
#
loop_
_entity_poly.entity_id
_entity_poly.type
_entity_poly.pdbx_seq_one_letter_code
_entity_poly.pdbx_strand_id
1 'polypeptide(L)'
;FEITTLRADTETDGRHAEVEFVKSWEEDAQRRDLTYNAMSMDIDGNVYDYFNGMDDLQDKVSKFVGDAEKRITEDYLRILRYFRFQGRLSTPSWNDDTLKAITTHAKGLTQISAERIWQEMSKVLAGQNVANVLDHMTKTGVSKVIGLATTDLNKIKDRGNPIIVLAQMGNNVDIAKRWRLSNTEAVLLDFLVKNKNNSLDKKTVEDMIADGVDKEKISALATLQGKEDMADHAITANVPAFPVTGADLIATGMKPGPEMGEKLNQLKQQWKQSNFTATKDELLEGWVTGAIKGVKWVADKVGELNSKAKKAYDDKVDAPDKPEPYKKMSKAEKEAFYGKNDLKFSKELIKQQKEWQKKLRNNIKDDY
;
A
#
# COMPACT_ATOMS: atom_id res chain seq x y z
N PHE A 1 -29.64 6.44 -23.33
CA PHE A 1 -29.42 5.78 -24.62
C PHE A 1 -28.22 6.42 -25.29
N GLU A 2 -27.27 5.63 -25.77
CA GLU A 2 -26.21 6.09 -26.67
C GLU A 2 -26.69 5.80 -28.10
N ILE A 3 -26.81 6.83 -28.94
CA ILE A 3 -27.36 6.72 -30.30
C ILE A 3 -26.25 7.15 -31.26
N THR A 4 -25.84 6.24 -32.13
CA THR A 4 -24.74 6.45 -33.10
C THR A 4 -25.26 6.21 -34.51
N THR A 5 -25.04 7.18 -35.41
CA THR A 5 -25.37 7.04 -36.84
C THR A 5 -24.52 5.94 -37.47
N LEU A 6 -25.13 5.14 -38.36
CA LEU A 6 -24.43 4.12 -39.14
C LEU A 6 -23.27 4.75 -39.93
N ARG A 7 -22.13 4.06 -39.97
CA ARG A 7 -20.94 4.55 -40.66
C ARG A 7 -20.10 3.43 -41.25
N ALA A 8 -19.30 3.78 -42.25
CA ALA A 8 -18.19 2.99 -42.76
C ALA A 8 -16.88 3.73 -42.45
N ASP A 9 -15.80 2.98 -42.19
CA ASP A 9 -14.47 3.55 -41.96
C ASP A 9 -13.71 3.55 -43.30
N THR A 10 -13.22 4.71 -43.77
CA THR A 10 -12.49 4.85 -45.05
C THR A 10 -10.97 4.73 -44.86
N GLU A 11 -10.43 5.39 -43.84
CA GLU A 11 -9.07 5.21 -43.32
C GLU A 11 -9.12 5.21 -41.78
N THR A 12 -8.44 4.28 -41.13
CA THR A 12 -8.46 4.15 -39.66
C THR A 12 -7.14 3.64 -39.11
N ASP A 13 -6.66 4.28 -38.04
CA ASP A 13 -5.63 3.75 -37.13
C ASP A 13 -6.22 3.24 -35.79
N GLY A 14 -7.55 3.20 -35.72
CA GLY A 14 -8.35 2.71 -34.61
C GLY A 14 -8.93 3.82 -33.75
N ARG A 15 -8.15 4.82 -33.35
CA ARG A 15 -8.66 5.97 -32.56
C ARG A 15 -9.11 7.11 -33.46
N HIS A 16 -8.40 7.31 -34.57
CA HIS A 16 -8.69 8.31 -35.57
C HIS A 16 -9.11 7.57 -36.84
N ALA A 17 -10.43 7.46 -37.01
CA ALA A 17 -11.04 6.99 -38.25
C ALA A 17 -11.65 8.18 -38.97
N GLU A 18 -11.34 8.34 -40.25
CA GLU A 18 -12.23 9.08 -41.14
C GLU A 18 -13.45 8.21 -41.38
N VAL A 19 -14.62 8.76 -41.08
CA VAL A 19 -15.89 8.03 -41.11
C VAL A 19 -16.80 8.63 -42.16
N GLU A 20 -17.41 7.76 -42.96
CA GLU A 20 -18.48 8.12 -43.88
C GLU A 20 -19.80 7.62 -43.31
N PHE A 21 -20.82 8.48 -43.22
CA PHE A 21 -22.14 8.04 -42.78
C PHE A 21 -22.84 7.26 -43.89
N VAL A 22 -23.26 6.05 -43.56
CA VAL A 22 -23.93 5.15 -44.50
C VAL A 22 -25.38 4.93 -44.10
N LYS A 23 -26.16 4.36 -45.01
CA LYS A 23 -27.56 3.95 -44.75
C LYS A 23 -27.72 2.43 -44.67
N SER A 24 -26.67 1.68 -44.97
CA SER A 24 -26.67 0.22 -44.93
C SER A 24 -26.22 -0.29 -43.56
N TRP A 25 -27.07 -1.13 -42.95
CA TRP A 25 -26.72 -1.84 -41.72
C TRP A 25 -25.59 -2.85 -41.94
N GLU A 26 -25.54 -3.47 -43.13
CA GLU A 26 -24.50 -4.43 -43.49
C GLU A 26 -23.12 -3.75 -43.58
N GLU A 27 -23.05 -2.55 -44.15
CA GLU A 27 -21.81 -1.77 -44.23
C GLU A 27 -21.30 -1.36 -42.83
N ASP A 28 -22.20 -0.94 -41.93
CA ASP A 28 -21.82 -0.67 -40.53
C ASP A 28 -21.40 -1.94 -39.79
N ALA A 29 -22.02 -3.07 -40.09
CA ALA A 29 -21.68 -4.35 -39.50
C ALA A 29 -20.30 -4.83 -39.96
N GLN A 30 -19.92 -4.60 -41.22
CA GLN A 30 -18.67 -5.08 -41.84
C GLN A 30 -17.39 -4.50 -41.18
N ARG A 31 -17.48 -3.28 -40.63
CA ARG A 31 -16.37 -2.62 -39.93
C ARG A 31 -16.22 -3.04 -38.47
N ARG A 32 -17.12 -3.87 -37.94
CA ARG A 32 -17.07 -4.32 -36.54
C ARG A 32 -16.02 -5.41 -36.36
N ASP A 33 -15.68 -5.67 -35.10
CA ASP A 33 -14.58 -6.57 -34.77
C ASP A 33 -14.97 -8.05 -34.94
N LEU A 34 -15.94 -8.52 -34.15
CA LEU A 34 -16.32 -9.94 -34.09
C LEU A 34 -17.72 -10.15 -34.67
N THR A 35 -17.94 -11.32 -35.28
CA THR A 35 -19.18 -11.68 -36.00
C THR A 35 -20.43 -11.47 -35.15
N TYR A 36 -20.46 -12.00 -33.93
CA TYR A 36 -21.60 -11.80 -33.03
C TYR A 36 -21.77 -10.36 -32.51
N ASN A 37 -20.70 -9.55 -32.50
CA ASN A 37 -20.79 -8.13 -32.16
C ASN A 37 -21.28 -7.28 -33.35
N ALA A 38 -21.38 -7.90 -34.53
CA ALA A 38 -21.82 -7.28 -35.78
C ALA A 38 -23.30 -7.51 -36.08
N MET A 39 -24.01 -8.24 -35.21
CA MET A 39 -25.46 -8.40 -35.31
C MET A 39 -26.19 -7.15 -34.83
N SER A 40 -27.41 -6.95 -35.33
CA SER A 40 -28.34 -5.91 -34.86
C SER A 40 -29.72 -6.51 -34.59
N MET A 41 -30.52 -5.82 -33.79
CA MET A 41 -31.87 -6.25 -33.44
C MET A 41 -32.80 -5.05 -33.42
N ASP A 42 -33.98 -5.18 -34.03
CA ASP A 42 -35.00 -4.13 -33.98
C ASP A 42 -35.87 -4.22 -32.71
N ILE A 43 -36.81 -3.28 -32.57
CA ILE A 43 -37.67 -3.18 -31.39
C ILE A 43 -38.67 -4.34 -31.25
N ASP A 44 -38.95 -5.03 -32.37
CA ASP A 44 -39.85 -6.19 -32.42
C ASP A 44 -39.10 -7.49 -32.12
N GLY A 45 -37.77 -7.43 -31.98
CA GLY A 45 -36.92 -8.56 -31.66
C GLY A 45 -36.39 -9.31 -32.89
N ASN A 46 -36.57 -8.78 -34.10
CA ASN A 46 -35.98 -9.40 -35.28
C ASN A 46 -34.47 -9.17 -35.29
N VAL A 47 -33.70 -10.25 -35.45
CA VAL A 47 -32.23 -10.22 -35.50
C VAL A 47 -31.77 -10.15 -36.95
N TYR A 48 -30.88 -9.21 -37.23
CA TYR A 48 -30.21 -9.06 -38.51
C TYR A 48 -28.73 -9.44 -38.34
N ASP A 49 -28.34 -10.53 -39.00
CA ASP A 49 -27.00 -11.10 -38.97
C ASP A 49 -26.48 -11.27 -40.40
N TYR A 50 -25.43 -10.52 -40.73
CA TYR A 50 -24.81 -10.50 -42.06
C TYR A 50 -23.53 -11.36 -42.13
N PHE A 51 -23.01 -11.81 -40.99
CA PHE A 51 -21.67 -12.39 -40.87
C PHE A 51 -21.62 -13.67 -40.04
N ASN A 52 -22.75 -14.38 -39.93
CA ASN A 52 -22.87 -15.65 -39.21
C ASN A 52 -22.57 -15.55 -37.70
N GLY A 53 -22.84 -14.38 -37.11
CA GLY A 53 -22.64 -14.12 -35.69
C GLY A 53 -23.52 -14.98 -34.78
N MET A 54 -24.72 -15.36 -35.23
CA MET A 54 -25.63 -16.20 -34.44
C MET A 54 -25.07 -17.60 -34.27
N ASP A 55 -24.62 -18.22 -35.37
CA ASP A 55 -23.97 -19.53 -35.36
C ASP A 55 -22.67 -19.50 -34.55
N ASP A 56 -21.82 -18.49 -34.77
CA ASP A 56 -20.56 -18.36 -34.02
C ASP A 56 -20.79 -18.21 -32.52
N LEU A 57 -21.85 -17.50 -32.12
CA LEU A 57 -22.24 -17.37 -30.72
C LEU A 57 -22.75 -18.70 -30.14
N GLN A 58 -23.54 -19.47 -30.90
CA GLN A 58 -24.03 -20.79 -30.51
C GLN A 58 -22.89 -21.81 -30.38
N ASP A 59 -21.96 -21.79 -31.34
CA ASP A 59 -20.76 -22.62 -31.39
C ASP A 59 -19.71 -22.18 -30.35
N LYS A 60 -19.93 -21.05 -29.68
CA LYS A 60 -19.01 -20.46 -28.68
C LYS A 60 -17.62 -20.23 -29.26
N VAL A 61 -17.57 -19.64 -30.44
CA VAL A 61 -16.33 -19.28 -31.12
C VAL A 61 -16.27 -17.76 -31.29
N SER A 62 -15.07 -17.19 -31.14
CA SER A 62 -14.85 -15.77 -31.46
C SER A 62 -14.16 -15.69 -32.81
N LYS A 63 -14.88 -15.20 -33.84
CA LYS A 63 -14.33 -14.97 -35.18
C LYS A 63 -14.42 -13.49 -35.54
N PHE A 64 -13.41 -13.02 -36.27
CA PHE A 64 -13.42 -11.67 -36.83
C PHE A 64 -14.42 -11.56 -37.98
N VAL A 65 -14.99 -10.36 -38.16
CA VAL A 65 -15.78 -10.07 -39.37
C VAL A 65 -14.86 -10.01 -40.57
N GLY A 66 -14.97 -10.96 -41.50
CA GLY A 66 -14.09 -11.05 -42.66
C GLY A 66 -12.66 -11.45 -42.29
N ASP A 67 -11.67 -10.73 -42.83
CA ASP A 67 -10.26 -11.06 -42.65
C ASP A 67 -9.70 -10.54 -41.31
N ALA A 68 -9.19 -11.45 -40.47
CA ALA A 68 -8.69 -11.12 -39.14
C ALA A 68 -7.50 -10.16 -39.18
N GLU A 69 -6.61 -10.30 -40.16
CA GLU A 69 -5.43 -9.44 -40.30
C GLU A 69 -5.84 -8.00 -40.61
N LYS A 70 -6.73 -7.80 -41.60
CA LYS A 70 -7.32 -6.50 -41.92
C LYS A 70 -8.04 -5.89 -40.72
N ARG A 71 -8.82 -6.67 -39.99
CA ARG A 71 -9.52 -6.19 -38.79
C ARG A 71 -8.53 -5.76 -37.70
N ILE A 72 -7.43 -6.48 -37.49
CA ILE A 72 -6.43 -6.14 -36.49
C ILE A 72 -5.66 -4.87 -36.85
N THR A 73 -5.30 -4.69 -38.14
CA THR A 73 -4.53 -3.51 -38.57
C THR A 73 -5.35 -2.21 -38.56
N GLU A 74 -6.67 -2.31 -38.71
CA GLU A 74 -7.61 -1.17 -38.56
C GLU A 74 -7.68 -0.63 -37.11
N ASP A 75 -7.56 -1.50 -36.10
CA ASP A 75 -7.43 -1.11 -34.68
C ASP A 75 -6.75 -2.23 -33.90
N TYR A 76 -5.47 -2.04 -33.56
CA TYR A 76 -4.71 -3.05 -32.83
C TYR A 76 -5.30 -3.39 -31.45
N LEU A 77 -6.15 -2.54 -30.86
CA LEU A 77 -6.86 -2.87 -29.62
C LEU A 77 -7.76 -4.11 -29.78
N ARG A 78 -8.19 -4.43 -31.00
CA ARG A 78 -8.98 -5.63 -31.32
C ARG A 78 -8.28 -6.93 -30.93
N ILE A 79 -6.94 -6.94 -30.85
CA ILE A 79 -6.16 -8.06 -30.30
C ILE A 79 -6.58 -8.31 -28.84
N LEU A 80 -6.56 -7.28 -28.00
CA LEU A 80 -6.94 -7.41 -26.58
C LEU A 80 -8.43 -7.73 -26.43
N ARG A 81 -9.29 -7.16 -27.29
CA ARG A 81 -10.72 -7.45 -27.30
C ARG A 81 -10.99 -8.92 -27.64
N TYR A 82 -10.29 -9.49 -28.61
CA TYR A 82 -10.37 -10.91 -28.94
C TYR A 82 -10.07 -11.78 -27.71
N PHE A 83 -8.95 -11.52 -27.01
CA PHE A 83 -8.61 -12.24 -25.77
C PHE A 83 -9.64 -12.05 -24.67
N ARG A 84 -10.15 -10.82 -24.47
CA ARG A 84 -11.24 -10.55 -23.52
C ARG A 84 -12.46 -11.40 -23.81
N PHE A 85 -12.88 -11.44 -25.06
CA PHE A 85 -14.06 -12.18 -25.45
C PHE A 85 -13.85 -13.69 -25.39
N GLN A 86 -12.67 -14.19 -25.75
CA GLN A 86 -12.29 -15.59 -25.54
C GLN A 86 -12.41 -15.99 -24.07
N GLY A 87 -11.94 -15.16 -23.15
CA GLY A 87 -12.07 -15.42 -21.70
C GLY A 87 -13.52 -15.51 -21.22
N ARG A 88 -14.49 -14.91 -21.92
CA ARG A 88 -15.92 -14.98 -21.55
C ARG A 88 -16.61 -16.27 -21.98
N LEU A 89 -15.99 -17.06 -22.85
CA LEU A 89 -16.57 -18.31 -23.33
C LEU A 89 -16.41 -19.41 -22.27
N SER A 90 -17.40 -20.30 -22.16
CA SER A 90 -17.31 -21.44 -21.23
C SER A 90 -16.17 -22.39 -21.56
N THR A 91 -15.85 -22.49 -22.85
CA THR A 91 -14.83 -23.38 -23.42
C THR A 91 -14.14 -22.61 -24.54
N PRO A 92 -13.14 -21.78 -24.21
CA PRO A 92 -12.39 -21.01 -25.20
C PRO A 92 -11.75 -21.94 -26.23
N SER A 93 -11.87 -21.58 -27.50
CA SER A 93 -11.27 -22.31 -28.62
C SER A 93 -10.37 -21.38 -29.42
N TRP A 94 -9.23 -21.88 -29.87
CA TRP A 94 -8.18 -21.05 -30.43
C TRP A 94 -7.91 -21.43 -31.87
N ASN A 95 -8.26 -20.52 -32.79
CA ASN A 95 -8.01 -20.71 -34.21
C ASN A 95 -6.57 -20.28 -34.57
N ASP A 96 -5.81 -21.18 -35.19
CA ASP A 96 -4.38 -20.97 -35.49
C ASP A 96 -4.12 -19.79 -36.43
N ASP A 97 -4.97 -19.58 -37.45
CA ASP A 97 -4.82 -18.47 -38.39
C ASP A 97 -5.02 -17.12 -37.69
N THR A 98 -6.02 -17.04 -36.80
CA THR A 98 -6.29 -15.86 -35.98
C THR A 98 -5.13 -15.59 -35.02
N LEU A 99 -4.61 -16.62 -34.35
CA LEU A 99 -3.44 -16.49 -33.48
C LEU A 99 -2.18 -16.07 -34.25
N LYS A 100 -2.01 -16.55 -35.47
CA LYS A 100 -0.91 -16.15 -36.36
C LYS A 100 -1.03 -14.68 -36.76
N ALA A 101 -2.21 -14.22 -37.15
CA ALA A 101 -2.46 -12.80 -37.43
C ALA A 101 -2.16 -11.92 -36.21
N ILE A 102 -2.62 -12.33 -35.02
CA ILE A 102 -2.31 -11.66 -33.75
C ILE A 102 -0.79 -11.61 -33.51
N THR A 103 -0.09 -12.73 -33.69
CA THR A 103 1.36 -12.81 -33.47
C THR A 103 2.13 -11.87 -34.39
N THR A 104 1.76 -11.84 -35.68
CA THR A 104 2.34 -10.94 -36.69
C THR A 104 2.17 -9.47 -36.31
N HIS A 105 0.98 -9.10 -35.81
CA HIS A 105 0.59 -7.71 -35.56
C HIS A 105 0.66 -7.26 -34.10
N ALA A 106 1.11 -8.12 -33.18
CA ALA A 106 1.18 -7.83 -31.75
C ALA A 106 1.94 -6.53 -31.43
N LYS A 107 2.99 -6.22 -32.19
CA LYS A 107 3.77 -4.99 -32.02
C LYS A 107 2.94 -3.72 -32.25
N GLY A 108 1.86 -3.77 -33.04
CA GLY A 108 0.98 -2.62 -33.24
C GLY A 108 0.32 -2.11 -31.96
N LEU A 109 0.23 -2.93 -30.91
CA LEU A 109 -0.23 -2.51 -29.59
C LEU A 109 0.61 -1.40 -28.96
N THR A 110 1.85 -1.16 -29.42
CA THR A 110 2.65 0.00 -28.96
C THR A 110 2.09 1.34 -29.39
N GLN A 111 1.20 1.36 -30.40
CA GLN A 111 0.51 2.55 -30.90
C GLN A 111 -0.75 2.86 -30.08
N ILE A 112 -1.22 1.92 -29.27
CA ILE A 112 -2.43 2.07 -28.46
C ILE A 112 -2.08 2.76 -27.13
N SER A 113 -2.94 3.70 -26.72
CA SER A 113 -2.72 4.41 -25.45
C SER A 113 -2.80 3.46 -24.25
N ALA A 114 -1.98 3.75 -23.24
CA ALA A 114 -1.91 2.99 -22.00
C ALA A 114 -3.28 2.79 -21.34
N GLU A 115 -4.14 3.82 -21.34
CA GLU A 115 -5.49 3.76 -20.77
C GLU A 115 -6.39 2.79 -21.51
N ARG A 116 -6.32 2.76 -22.85
CA ARG A 116 -7.11 1.82 -23.67
C ARG A 116 -6.64 0.38 -23.43
N ILE A 117 -5.33 0.17 -23.30
CA ILE A 117 -4.77 -1.13 -22.89
C ILE A 117 -5.33 -1.53 -21.52
N TRP A 118 -5.30 -0.64 -20.52
CA TRP A 118 -5.83 -0.94 -19.19
C TRP A 118 -7.33 -1.23 -19.19
N GLN A 119 -8.13 -0.47 -19.93
CA GLN A 119 -9.57 -0.66 -20.04
C GLN A 119 -9.95 -2.04 -20.58
N GLU A 120 -9.15 -2.59 -21.50
CA GLU A 120 -9.35 -3.96 -21.99
C GLU A 120 -8.73 -5.01 -21.04
N MET A 121 -7.51 -4.78 -20.56
CA MET A 121 -6.82 -5.73 -19.67
C MET A 121 -7.52 -5.89 -18.32
N SER A 122 -8.08 -4.83 -17.74
CA SER A 122 -8.88 -4.92 -16.51
C SER A 122 -10.06 -5.89 -16.68
N LYS A 123 -10.71 -5.90 -17.86
CA LYS A 123 -11.81 -6.81 -18.18
C LYS A 123 -11.31 -8.24 -18.44
N VAL A 124 -10.16 -8.41 -19.07
CA VAL A 124 -9.51 -9.72 -19.25
C VAL A 124 -9.21 -10.34 -17.89
N LEU A 125 -8.57 -9.57 -17.00
CA LEU A 125 -8.11 -10.02 -15.68
C LEU A 125 -9.26 -10.20 -14.67
N ALA A 126 -10.38 -9.51 -14.87
CA ALA A 126 -11.62 -9.72 -14.12
C ALA A 126 -12.50 -10.85 -14.68
N GLY A 127 -12.13 -11.42 -15.83
CA GLY A 127 -12.91 -12.41 -16.56
C GLY A 127 -12.80 -13.82 -16.00
N GLN A 128 -13.27 -14.77 -16.80
CA GLN A 128 -13.09 -16.21 -16.57
C GLN A 128 -11.93 -16.73 -17.44
N ASN A 129 -11.45 -17.93 -17.14
CA ASN A 129 -10.40 -18.59 -17.91
C ASN A 129 -9.11 -17.76 -17.99
N VAL A 130 -8.83 -16.94 -16.98
CA VAL A 130 -7.79 -15.90 -17.05
C VAL A 130 -6.42 -16.52 -17.34
N ALA A 131 -6.10 -17.62 -16.66
CA ALA A 131 -4.87 -18.37 -16.88
C ALA A 131 -4.72 -18.87 -18.34
N ASN A 132 -5.79 -19.40 -18.94
CA ASN A 132 -5.79 -19.92 -20.31
C ASN A 132 -5.61 -18.78 -21.34
N VAL A 133 -6.31 -17.67 -21.14
CA VAL A 133 -6.18 -16.48 -21.99
C VAL A 133 -4.76 -15.92 -21.93
N LEU A 134 -4.22 -15.74 -20.72
CA LEU A 134 -2.88 -15.20 -20.51
C LEU A 134 -1.78 -16.11 -21.09
N ASP A 135 -1.96 -17.42 -21.04
CA ASP A 135 -1.05 -18.37 -21.69
C ASP A 135 -0.99 -18.13 -23.21
N HIS A 136 -2.14 -17.94 -23.86
CA HIS A 136 -2.19 -17.62 -25.30
C HIS A 136 -1.65 -16.22 -25.62
N MET A 137 -1.89 -15.23 -24.75
CA MET A 137 -1.27 -13.90 -24.87
C MET A 137 0.26 -13.98 -24.77
N THR A 138 0.79 -14.89 -23.97
CA THR A 138 2.24 -15.11 -23.87
C THR A 138 2.80 -15.85 -25.08
N LYS A 139 2.12 -16.91 -25.56
CA LYS A 139 2.53 -17.63 -26.77
C LYS A 139 2.54 -16.75 -28.02
N THR A 140 1.60 -15.82 -28.14
CA THR A 140 1.52 -14.85 -29.25
C THR A 140 2.45 -13.63 -29.08
N GLY A 141 3.16 -13.52 -27.94
CA GLY A 141 4.05 -12.39 -27.65
C GLY A 141 3.36 -11.09 -27.24
N VAL A 142 2.03 -11.08 -27.15
CA VAL A 142 1.24 -9.92 -26.75
C VAL A 142 1.59 -9.44 -25.34
N SER A 143 1.72 -10.36 -24.39
CA SER A 143 2.07 -10.02 -23.00
C SER A 143 3.39 -9.24 -22.91
N LYS A 144 4.40 -9.64 -23.68
CA LYS A 144 5.69 -8.96 -23.78
C LYS A 144 5.57 -7.54 -24.33
N VAL A 145 4.76 -7.32 -25.38
CA VAL A 145 4.57 -6.00 -25.98
C VAL A 145 3.91 -5.02 -24.99
N ILE A 146 2.86 -5.49 -24.30
CA ILE A 146 2.15 -4.64 -23.33
C ILE A 146 2.86 -4.54 -21.98
N GLY A 147 3.95 -5.29 -21.77
CA GLY A 147 4.78 -5.24 -20.57
C GLY A 147 4.22 -6.03 -19.39
N LEU A 148 3.32 -6.98 -19.64
CA LEU A 148 2.67 -7.81 -18.62
C LEU A 148 3.56 -9.00 -18.24
N ALA A 149 3.89 -9.13 -16.96
CA ALA A 149 4.48 -10.37 -16.44
C ALA A 149 3.39 -11.45 -16.29
N THR A 150 3.68 -12.65 -16.78
CA THR A 150 2.77 -13.82 -16.76
C THR A 150 3.39 -15.00 -16.02
N THR A 151 3.89 -14.75 -14.81
CA THR A 151 4.51 -15.77 -13.95
C THR A 151 3.44 -16.60 -13.23
N ASP A 152 3.71 -17.89 -12.99
CA ASP A 152 2.85 -18.78 -12.18
C ASP A 152 1.36 -18.80 -12.60
N LEU A 153 1.08 -18.80 -13.91
CA LEU A 153 -0.31 -18.77 -14.43
C LEU A 153 -1.19 -19.90 -13.88
N ASN A 154 -0.62 -21.04 -13.52
CA ASN A 154 -1.31 -22.18 -12.92
C ASN A 154 -1.84 -21.93 -11.49
N LYS A 155 -1.35 -20.89 -10.81
CA LYS A 155 -1.80 -20.49 -9.46
C LYS A 155 -2.87 -19.40 -9.48
N ILE A 156 -3.16 -18.83 -10.65
CA ILE A 156 -4.21 -17.81 -10.79
C ILE A 156 -5.55 -18.46 -10.47
N LYS A 157 -6.29 -17.80 -9.58
CA LYS A 157 -7.69 -18.13 -9.32
C LYS A 157 -8.52 -17.01 -9.92
N ASP A 158 -9.54 -17.36 -10.72
CA ASP A 158 -10.48 -16.42 -11.32
C ASP A 158 -11.25 -15.70 -10.21
N ARG A 159 -10.71 -14.57 -9.73
CA ARG A 159 -11.16 -13.88 -8.52
C ARG A 159 -11.73 -12.48 -8.78
N GLY A 160 -12.06 -12.17 -10.04
CA GLY A 160 -12.80 -10.99 -10.47
C GLY A 160 -12.08 -9.63 -10.28
N ASN A 161 -11.17 -9.50 -9.33
CA ASN A 161 -10.41 -8.27 -9.11
C ASN A 161 -9.11 -8.29 -9.94
N PRO A 162 -8.97 -7.41 -10.95
CA PRO A 162 -7.81 -7.42 -11.83
C PRO A 162 -6.50 -7.09 -11.11
N ILE A 163 -6.57 -6.32 -10.02
CA ILE A 163 -5.39 -5.93 -9.23
C ILE A 163 -4.85 -7.11 -8.42
N ILE A 164 -5.74 -7.96 -7.89
CA ILE A 164 -5.34 -9.21 -7.22
C ILE A 164 -4.61 -10.12 -8.22
N VAL A 165 -5.15 -10.28 -9.43
CA VAL A 165 -4.53 -11.11 -10.48
C VAL A 165 -3.16 -10.56 -10.90
N LEU A 166 -3.01 -9.24 -11.06
CA LEU A 166 -1.71 -8.62 -11.31
C LEU A 166 -0.69 -8.94 -10.21
N ALA A 167 -1.10 -8.85 -8.94
CA ALA A 167 -0.26 -9.17 -7.79
C ALA A 167 0.12 -10.66 -7.75
N GLN A 168 -0.81 -11.57 -8.10
CA GLN A 168 -0.55 -13.02 -8.19
C GLN A 168 0.56 -13.33 -9.20
N MET A 169 0.52 -12.67 -10.36
CA MET A 169 1.51 -12.85 -11.41
C MET A 169 2.86 -12.15 -11.14
N GLY A 170 2.99 -11.45 -10.01
CA GLY A 170 4.21 -10.74 -9.63
C GLY A 170 4.40 -9.39 -10.31
N ASN A 171 3.36 -8.81 -10.91
CA ASN A 171 3.42 -7.44 -11.41
C ASN A 171 3.44 -6.45 -10.23
N ASN A 172 4.05 -5.29 -10.44
CA ASN A 172 4.30 -4.29 -9.40
C ASN A 172 3.89 -2.88 -9.85
N VAL A 173 4.29 -1.85 -9.13
CA VAL A 173 3.97 -0.44 -9.45
C VAL A 173 4.41 0.02 -10.85
N ASP A 174 5.35 -0.68 -11.52
CA ASP A 174 5.79 -0.34 -12.86
C ASP A 174 4.69 -0.61 -13.89
N ILE A 175 3.91 -1.69 -13.74
CA ILE A 175 2.74 -1.92 -14.61
C ILE A 175 1.68 -0.84 -14.38
N ALA A 176 1.49 -0.43 -13.13
CA ALA A 176 0.52 0.61 -12.77
C ALA A 176 0.83 1.94 -13.47
N LYS A 177 2.12 2.32 -13.50
CA LYS A 177 2.59 3.50 -14.24
C LYS A 177 2.45 3.32 -15.76
N ARG A 178 2.88 2.16 -16.28
CA ARG A 178 2.87 1.86 -17.72
C ARG A 178 1.46 1.91 -18.31
N TRP A 179 0.47 1.41 -17.57
CA TRP A 179 -0.92 1.32 -17.99
C TRP A 179 -1.80 2.48 -17.46
N ARG A 180 -1.21 3.45 -16.75
CA ARG A 180 -1.91 4.60 -16.17
C ARG A 180 -3.12 4.19 -15.34
N LEU A 181 -2.91 3.21 -14.45
CA LEU A 181 -3.89 2.83 -13.44
C LEU A 181 -4.25 4.05 -12.57
N SER A 182 -5.46 4.07 -12.04
CA SER A 182 -5.87 5.08 -11.07
C SER A 182 -5.00 5.01 -9.81
N ASN A 183 -4.93 6.12 -9.06
CA ASN A 183 -4.16 6.16 -7.80
C ASN A 183 -4.63 5.08 -6.82
N THR A 184 -5.94 4.83 -6.74
CA THR A 184 -6.51 3.78 -5.88
C THR A 184 -6.01 2.39 -6.28
N GLU A 185 -6.05 2.06 -7.57
CA GLU A 185 -5.57 0.78 -8.10
C GLU A 185 -4.06 0.59 -7.91
N ALA A 186 -3.27 1.64 -8.17
CA ALA A 186 -1.82 1.61 -8.00
C ALA A 186 -1.41 1.41 -6.53
N VAL A 187 -2.09 2.10 -5.60
CA VAL A 187 -1.87 1.94 -4.15
C VAL A 187 -2.28 0.56 -3.67
N LEU A 188 -3.39 0.01 -4.19
CA LEU A 188 -3.81 -1.35 -3.87
C LEU A 188 -2.76 -2.36 -4.36
N LEU A 189 -2.30 -2.26 -5.61
CA LEU A 189 -1.29 -3.16 -6.16
C LEU A 189 0.00 -3.15 -5.33
N ASP A 190 0.51 -1.96 -5.00
CA ASP A 190 1.71 -1.79 -4.18
C ASP A 190 1.54 -2.43 -2.79
N PHE A 191 0.39 -2.20 -2.15
CA PHE A 191 0.06 -2.79 -0.86
C PHE A 191 0.04 -4.32 -0.93
N LEU A 192 -0.64 -4.89 -1.94
CA LEU A 192 -0.72 -6.35 -2.12
C LEU A 192 0.67 -6.96 -2.33
N VAL A 193 1.47 -6.39 -3.24
CA VAL A 193 2.81 -6.92 -3.57
C VAL A 193 3.74 -6.88 -2.36
N LYS A 194 3.69 -5.82 -1.55
CA LYS A 194 4.50 -5.69 -0.32
C LYS A 194 4.10 -6.67 0.78
N ASN A 195 2.81 -7.01 0.88
CA ASN A 195 2.28 -7.80 1.99
C ASN A 195 1.92 -9.24 1.64
N LYS A 196 2.02 -9.66 0.37
CA LYS A 196 1.56 -10.98 -0.10
C LYS A 196 2.13 -12.18 0.66
N ASN A 197 3.34 -12.04 1.21
CA ASN A 197 4.03 -13.11 1.93
C ASN A 197 3.91 -12.99 3.47
N ASN A 198 3.27 -11.93 3.98
CA ASN A 198 3.12 -11.73 5.41
C ASN A 198 2.07 -12.71 5.96
N SER A 199 2.30 -13.21 7.19
CA SER A 199 1.25 -13.98 7.87
C SER A 199 0.01 -13.11 8.04
N LEU A 200 -1.15 -13.73 7.88
CA LEU A 200 -2.44 -13.07 8.01
C LEU A 200 -3.32 -14.01 8.82
N ASP A 201 -3.46 -13.70 10.10
CA ASP A 201 -4.39 -14.32 11.03
C ASP A 201 -5.40 -13.29 11.53
N LYS A 202 -6.38 -13.75 12.31
CA LYS A 202 -7.46 -12.90 12.83
C LYS A 202 -6.92 -11.67 13.58
N LYS A 203 -5.89 -11.87 14.40
CA LYS A 203 -5.28 -10.80 15.20
C LYS A 203 -4.58 -9.77 14.31
N THR A 204 -3.85 -10.24 13.30
CA THR A 204 -3.15 -9.39 12.34
C THR A 204 -4.13 -8.55 11.54
N VAL A 205 -5.23 -9.14 11.07
CA VAL A 205 -6.32 -8.42 10.38
C VAL A 205 -6.85 -7.29 11.27
N GLU A 206 -7.21 -7.59 12.52
CA GLU A 206 -7.73 -6.60 13.46
C GLU A 206 -6.70 -5.50 13.79
N ASP A 207 -5.42 -5.87 13.93
CA ASP A 207 -4.33 -4.93 14.17
C ASP A 207 -4.10 -4.00 12.97
N MET A 208 -4.27 -4.49 11.73
CA MET A 208 -4.21 -3.67 10.51
C MET A 208 -5.39 -2.69 10.42
N ILE A 209 -6.60 -3.13 10.79
CA ILE A 209 -7.78 -2.24 10.89
C ILE A 209 -7.52 -1.15 11.94
N ALA A 210 -7.01 -1.52 13.11
CA ALA A 210 -6.61 -0.56 14.15
C ALA A 210 -5.56 0.43 13.64
N ASP A 211 -4.67 0.01 12.74
CA ASP A 211 -3.69 0.89 12.09
C ASP A 211 -4.26 1.83 11.03
N GLY A 212 -5.56 1.73 10.74
CA GLY A 212 -6.24 2.55 9.75
C GLY A 212 -6.03 2.04 8.33
N VAL A 213 -5.60 0.77 8.16
CA VAL A 213 -5.62 0.14 6.85
C VAL A 213 -7.07 -0.10 6.44
N ASP A 214 -7.40 0.39 5.26
CA ASP A 214 -8.68 0.20 4.59
C ASP A 214 -9.07 -1.29 4.52
N LYS A 215 -10.31 -1.59 4.92
CA LYS A 215 -10.78 -2.98 5.10
C LYS A 215 -10.80 -3.75 3.79
N GLU A 216 -11.12 -3.07 2.69
CA GLU A 216 -11.17 -3.62 1.35
C GLU A 216 -9.76 -4.03 0.87
N LYS A 217 -8.71 -3.28 1.24
CA LYS A 217 -7.32 -3.69 0.99
C LYS A 217 -6.94 -4.95 1.76
N ILE A 218 -7.32 -5.04 3.05
CA ILE A 218 -7.03 -6.22 3.87
C ILE A 218 -7.77 -7.44 3.32
N SER A 219 -9.04 -7.26 2.94
CA SER A 219 -9.85 -8.30 2.30
C SER A 219 -9.21 -8.76 0.99
N ALA A 220 -8.78 -7.84 0.13
CA ALA A 220 -8.08 -8.17 -1.11
C ALA A 220 -6.74 -8.92 -0.87
N LEU A 221 -6.00 -8.60 0.20
CA LEU A 221 -4.79 -9.32 0.60
C LEU A 221 -5.11 -10.74 1.09
N ALA A 222 -6.15 -10.90 1.90
CA ALA A 222 -6.61 -12.20 2.36
C ALA A 222 -7.06 -13.08 1.17
N THR A 223 -7.85 -12.51 0.27
CA THR A 223 -8.23 -13.13 -1.00
C THR A 223 -6.98 -13.50 -1.78
N LEU A 224 -6.01 -12.61 -1.99
CA LEU A 224 -4.74 -12.92 -2.68
C LEU A 224 -4.03 -14.15 -2.08
N GLN A 225 -3.95 -14.26 -0.76
CA GLN A 225 -3.34 -15.39 -0.04
C GLN A 225 -4.20 -16.66 -0.02
N GLY A 226 -5.45 -16.57 -0.46
CA GLY A 226 -6.40 -17.66 -0.46
C GLY A 226 -7.03 -17.99 0.89
N LYS A 227 -7.12 -16.99 1.76
CA LYS A 227 -7.74 -17.06 3.09
C LYS A 227 -9.10 -16.36 3.07
N GLU A 228 -10.12 -17.02 2.51
CA GLU A 228 -11.46 -16.42 2.35
C GLU A 228 -12.11 -16.09 3.70
N ASP A 229 -11.86 -16.91 4.73
CA ASP A 229 -12.29 -16.66 6.11
C ASP A 229 -11.75 -15.35 6.68
N MET A 230 -10.48 -15.02 6.38
CA MET A 230 -9.87 -13.76 6.76
C MET A 230 -10.37 -12.58 5.91
N ALA A 231 -10.73 -12.84 4.64
CA ALA A 231 -11.30 -11.82 3.77
C ALA A 231 -12.67 -11.36 4.28
N ASP A 232 -13.50 -12.30 4.72
CA ASP A 232 -14.81 -12.03 5.33
C ASP A 232 -14.66 -11.37 6.71
N HIS A 233 -13.70 -11.83 7.52
CA HIS A 233 -13.41 -11.22 8.83
C HIS A 233 -12.95 -9.76 8.67
N ALA A 234 -12.13 -9.44 7.67
CA ALA A 234 -11.65 -8.06 7.48
C ALA A 234 -12.81 -7.06 7.26
N ILE A 235 -13.85 -7.46 6.55
CA ILE A 235 -15.03 -6.63 6.29
C ILE A 235 -15.90 -6.54 7.55
N THR A 236 -16.16 -7.69 8.19
CA THR A 236 -17.13 -7.79 9.29
C THR A 236 -16.57 -7.39 10.66
N ALA A 237 -15.25 -7.41 10.84
CA ALA A 237 -14.61 -7.09 12.11
C ALA A 237 -14.93 -5.67 12.58
N ASN A 238 -15.34 -5.55 13.85
CA ASN A 238 -15.57 -4.28 14.51
C ASN A 238 -14.43 -4.00 15.50
N VAL A 239 -13.43 -3.26 15.04
CA VAL A 239 -12.31 -2.82 15.88
C VAL A 239 -12.64 -1.42 16.40
N PRO A 240 -12.68 -1.22 17.75
CA PRO A 240 -13.02 0.08 18.31
C PRO A 240 -11.98 1.14 17.94
N ALA A 241 -12.34 2.42 17.98
CA ALA A 241 -11.38 3.49 17.75
C ALA A 241 -10.36 3.56 18.89
N PHE A 242 -9.10 3.86 18.56
CA PHE A 242 -8.05 4.04 19.57
C PHE A 242 -8.42 5.21 20.51
N PRO A 243 -8.48 5.01 21.83
CA PRO A 243 -9.12 5.96 22.74
C PRO A 243 -8.25 7.16 23.14
N VAL A 244 -6.95 7.18 22.82
CA VAL A 244 -6.00 8.25 23.23
C VAL A 244 -5.65 9.15 22.05
N THR A 245 -5.71 10.46 22.28
CA THR A 245 -5.36 11.50 21.31
C THR A 245 -4.11 12.29 21.74
N GLY A 246 -3.54 13.07 20.83
CA GLY A 246 -2.43 13.98 21.17
C GLY A 246 -2.82 15.04 22.22
N ALA A 247 -4.09 15.47 22.23
CA ALA A 247 -4.59 16.41 23.24
C ALA A 247 -4.56 15.81 24.66
N ASP A 248 -4.86 14.50 24.77
CA ASP A 248 -4.80 13.80 26.05
C ASP A 248 -3.35 13.77 26.58
N LEU A 249 -2.36 13.51 25.72
CA LEU A 249 -0.93 13.56 26.12
C LEU A 249 -0.46 14.96 26.53
N ILE A 250 -0.99 16.01 25.89
CA ILE A 250 -0.69 17.39 26.30
C ILE A 250 -1.28 17.67 27.69
N ALA A 251 -2.49 17.20 27.95
CA ALA A 251 -3.15 17.35 29.25
C ALA A 251 -2.37 16.66 30.38
N THR A 252 -1.64 15.58 30.08
CA THR A 252 -0.76 14.94 31.07
C THR A 252 0.56 15.70 31.29
N GLY A 253 0.89 16.68 30.44
CA GLY A 253 2.08 17.54 30.57
C GLY A 253 3.16 17.32 29.51
N MET A 254 2.89 16.52 28.47
CA MET A 254 3.81 16.32 27.35
C MET A 254 3.85 17.56 26.44
N LYS A 255 5.06 17.94 26.00
CA LYS A 255 5.22 19.03 25.02
C LYS A 255 5.00 18.52 23.60
N PRO A 256 4.36 19.29 22.71
CA PRO A 256 4.22 18.92 21.30
C PRO A 256 5.58 18.72 20.63
N GLY A 257 5.72 17.64 19.85
CA GLY A 257 6.94 17.31 19.11
C GLY A 257 6.91 15.88 18.53
N PRO A 258 7.96 15.46 17.78
CA PRO A 258 8.03 14.12 17.19
C PRO A 258 7.84 12.97 18.18
N GLU A 259 8.34 13.14 19.41
CA GLU A 259 8.21 12.18 20.52
C GLU A 259 6.74 11.85 20.85
N MET A 260 5.80 12.76 20.56
CA MET A 260 4.36 12.53 20.74
C MET A 260 3.84 11.42 19.83
N GLY A 261 4.28 11.40 18.57
CA GLY A 261 3.87 10.38 17.60
C GLY A 261 4.38 9.00 18.00
N GLU A 262 5.64 8.92 18.45
CA GLU A 262 6.22 7.69 19.02
C GLU A 262 5.44 7.21 20.24
N LYS A 263 5.05 8.14 21.12
CA LYS A 263 4.29 7.78 22.32
C LYS A 263 2.88 7.30 22.01
N LEU A 264 2.17 7.96 21.10
CA LEU A 264 0.87 7.50 20.62
C LEU A 264 0.99 6.10 20.02
N ASN A 265 2.04 5.83 19.25
CA ASN A 265 2.30 4.49 18.72
C ASN A 265 2.55 3.46 19.83
N GLN A 266 3.34 3.78 20.86
CA GLN A 266 3.56 2.88 22.01
C GLN A 266 2.25 2.54 22.72
N LEU A 267 1.43 3.56 23.04
CA LEU A 267 0.13 3.37 23.68
C LEU A 267 -0.83 2.56 22.79
N LYS A 268 -0.79 2.79 21.48
CA LYS A 268 -1.54 2.00 20.50
C LYS A 268 -1.12 0.54 20.49
N GLN A 269 0.17 0.23 20.59
CA GLN A 269 0.64 -1.15 20.71
C GLN A 269 0.17 -1.80 22.01
N GLN A 270 0.21 -1.10 23.14
CA GLN A 270 -0.33 -1.61 24.42
C GLN A 270 -1.83 -1.89 24.32
N TRP A 271 -2.59 -0.98 23.71
CA TRP A 271 -4.02 -1.17 23.47
C TRP A 271 -4.29 -2.38 22.57
N LYS A 272 -3.51 -2.59 21.50
CA LYS A 272 -3.59 -3.81 20.68
C LYS A 272 -3.29 -5.09 21.48
N GLN A 273 -2.26 -5.08 22.34
CA GLN A 273 -1.91 -6.22 23.19
C GLN A 273 -3.02 -6.57 24.19
N SER A 274 -3.80 -5.59 24.62
CA SER A 274 -5.00 -5.79 25.46
C SER A 274 -6.23 -6.30 24.68
N ASN A 275 -6.09 -6.68 23.40
CA ASN A 275 -7.21 -6.98 22.51
C ASN A 275 -8.25 -5.85 22.47
N PHE A 276 -7.77 -4.61 22.39
CA PHE A 276 -8.59 -3.40 22.27
C PHE A 276 -9.47 -3.07 23.48
N THR A 277 -9.21 -3.69 24.64
CA THR A 277 -10.01 -3.49 25.86
C THR A 277 -9.51 -2.36 26.75
N ALA A 278 -8.21 -2.02 26.68
CA ALA A 278 -7.63 -0.98 27.52
C ALA A 278 -8.30 0.38 27.29
N THR A 279 -8.73 0.99 28.39
CA THR A 279 -9.37 2.30 28.42
C THR A 279 -8.34 3.42 28.29
N LYS A 280 -8.82 4.64 28.01
CA LYS A 280 -7.98 5.84 27.99
C LYS A 280 -7.19 5.99 29.30
N ASP A 281 -7.85 5.82 30.43
CA ASP A 281 -7.26 6.05 31.75
C ASP A 281 -6.17 5.01 32.05
N GLU A 282 -6.42 3.72 31.77
CA GLU A 282 -5.42 2.65 31.94
C GLU A 282 -4.17 2.86 31.08
N LEU A 283 -4.34 3.35 29.84
CA LEU A 283 -3.22 3.67 28.95
C LEU A 283 -2.41 4.88 29.42
N LEU A 284 -3.06 5.87 30.03
CA LEU A 284 -2.41 7.09 30.52
C LEU A 284 -1.82 6.91 31.94
N GLU A 285 -2.37 6.05 32.79
CA GLU A 285 -1.83 5.77 34.13
C GLU A 285 -0.45 5.11 34.11
N GLY A 286 -0.20 4.24 33.12
CA GLY A 286 1.13 3.67 32.87
C GLY A 286 2.21 4.72 32.58
N TRP A 287 1.81 5.92 32.13
CA TRP A 287 2.71 7.05 31.91
C TRP A 287 3.00 7.83 33.20
N VAL A 288 1.97 8.09 34.01
CA VAL A 288 2.13 8.80 35.29
C VAL A 288 3.07 8.04 36.22
N THR A 289 2.94 6.71 36.30
CA THR A 289 3.83 5.87 37.13
C THR A 289 5.27 5.79 36.63
N GLY A 290 5.50 5.80 35.31
CA GLY A 290 6.84 5.82 34.71
C GLY A 290 7.56 7.16 34.92
N ALA A 291 6.85 8.28 34.71
CA ALA A 291 7.38 9.63 34.94
C ALA A 291 7.68 9.87 36.43
N ILE A 292 6.80 9.43 37.34
CA ILE A 292 7.02 9.54 38.80
C ILE A 292 8.21 8.68 39.25
N LYS A 293 8.38 7.45 38.74
CA LYS A 293 9.55 6.60 39.07
C LYS A 293 10.87 7.23 38.61
N GLY A 294 10.90 7.81 37.41
CA GLY A 294 12.09 8.50 36.90
C GLY A 294 12.46 9.73 37.73
N VAL A 295 11.47 10.57 38.08
CA VAL A 295 11.68 11.76 38.92
C VAL A 295 12.12 11.38 40.35
N LYS A 296 11.53 10.33 40.94
CA LYS A 296 11.88 9.85 42.28
C LYS A 296 13.29 9.27 42.33
N TRP A 297 13.69 8.46 41.34
CA TRP A 297 15.05 7.94 41.25
C TRP A 297 16.11 9.04 41.11
N VAL A 298 15.83 10.09 40.31
CA VAL A 298 16.73 11.24 40.18
C VAL A 298 16.84 12.00 41.51
N ALA A 299 15.72 12.24 42.20
CA ALA A 299 15.72 12.90 43.51
C ALA A 299 16.54 12.12 44.55
N ASP A 300 16.37 10.79 44.60
CA ASP A 300 17.10 9.90 45.50
C ASP A 300 18.61 9.93 45.19
N LYS A 301 18.99 9.91 43.91
CA LYS A 301 20.40 9.94 43.48
C LYS A 301 21.10 11.26 43.78
N VAL A 302 20.40 12.39 43.61
CA VAL A 302 20.90 13.73 43.97
C VAL A 302 21.06 13.87 45.49
N GLY A 303 20.13 13.32 46.27
CA GLY A 303 20.25 13.25 47.73
C GLY A 303 21.46 12.43 48.20
N GLU A 304 21.71 11.29 47.57
CA GLU A 304 22.87 10.42 47.86
C GLU A 304 24.21 11.11 47.55
N LEU A 305 24.28 11.87 46.44
CA LEU A 305 25.49 12.59 46.05
C LEU A 305 25.77 13.80 46.95
N ASN A 306 24.73 14.54 47.35
CA ASN A 306 24.88 15.67 48.27
C ASN A 306 25.31 15.22 49.67
N SER A 307 24.83 14.08 50.16
CA SER A 307 25.26 13.54 51.46
C SER A 307 26.73 13.08 51.45
N LYS A 308 27.17 12.43 50.36
CA LYS A 308 28.58 12.05 50.15
C LYS A 308 29.50 13.28 50.02
N ALA A 309 29.06 14.33 49.33
CA ALA A 309 29.82 15.58 49.22
C ALA A 309 29.95 16.30 50.57
N LYS A 310 28.88 16.32 51.38
CA LYS A 310 28.90 16.90 52.73
C LYS A 310 29.81 16.12 53.67
N LYS A 311 29.74 14.78 53.66
CA LYS A 311 30.64 13.93 54.45
C LYS A 311 32.11 14.13 54.07
N ALA A 312 32.44 14.20 52.78
CA ALA A 312 33.80 14.47 52.32
C ALA A 312 34.30 15.89 52.63
N TYR A 313 33.40 16.85 52.80
CA TYR A 313 33.72 18.20 53.28
C TYR A 313 34.03 18.17 54.78
N ASP A 314 33.16 17.57 55.59
CA ASP A 314 33.32 17.46 57.04
C ASP A 314 34.60 16.66 57.40
N ASP A 315 34.87 15.56 56.70
CA ASP A 315 36.08 14.73 56.89
C ASP A 315 37.38 15.47 56.49
N LYS A 316 37.32 16.49 55.60
CA LYS A 316 38.47 17.32 55.22
C LYS A 316 38.73 18.49 56.18
N VAL A 317 37.74 18.89 56.97
CA VAL A 317 37.88 20.00 57.93
C VAL A 317 38.72 19.56 59.14
N ASP A 318 38.70 18.27 59.51
CA ASP A 318 39.37 17.71 60.70
C ASP A 318 40.66 16.89 60.44
N ALA A 319 41.28 17.03 59.27
CA ALA A 319 42.56 16.35 58.99
C ALA A 319 43.73 16.89 59.86
N PRO A 320 44.54 16.02 60.51
CA PRO A 320 45.55 16.42 61.51
C PRO A 320 46.84 17.08 60.97
N ASP A 321 47.08 17.04 59.65
CA ASP A 321 48.27 17.62 59.01
C ASP A 321 47.97 18.94 58.28
N LYS A 322 47.74 20.01 59.03
CA LYS A 322 47.68 21.37 58.46
C LYS A 322 49.02 22.09 58.66
N PRO A 323 49.61 22.69 57.60
CA PRO A 323 50.89 23.39 57.70
C PRO A 323 50.79 24.60 58.65
N GLU A 324 51.90 24.91 59.35
CA GLU A 324 51.99 25.92 60.43
C GLU A 324 51.31 27.28 60.17
N PRO A 325 51.31 27.84 58.94
CA PRO A 325 50.62 29.10 58.67
C PRO A 325 49.10 29.03 58.94
N TYR A 326 48.46 27.86 58.76
CA TYR A 326 47.01 27.69 58.93
C TYR A 326 46.57 27.70 60.39
N LYS A 327 47.42 27.19 61.30
CA LYS A 327 47.12 27.15 62.74
C LYS A 327 47.06 28.56 63.35
N LYS A 328 47.72 29.54 62.72
CA LYS A 328 47.81 30.94 63.17
C LYS A 328 46.78 31.90 62.57
N MET A 329 45.93 31.44 61.64
CA MET A 329 44.90 32.29 61.02
C MET A 329 43.69 32.49 61.95
N SER A 330 43.13 33.70 61.94
CA SER A 330 41.87 34.03 62.60
C SER A 330 40.67 33.35 61.93
N LYS A 331 39.53 33.28 62.62
CA LYS A 331 38.30 32.65 62.12
C LYS A 331 37.82 33.28 60.80
N ALA A 332 37.87 34.61 60.71
CA ALA A 332 37.50 35.36 59.49
C ALA A 332 38.44 35.09 58.30
N GLU A 333 39.74 34.89 58.55
CA GLU A 333 40.72 34.57 57.52
C GLU A 333 40.57 33.13 57.00
N LYS A 334 40.19 32.20 57.88
CA LYS A 334 39.87 30.80 57.50
C LYS A 334 38.60 30.75 56.65
N GLU A 335 37.58 31.53 57.00
CA GLU A 335 36.33 31.65 56.22
C GLU A 335 36.58 32.28 54.83
N ALA A 336 37.45 33.29 54.73
CA ALA A 336 37.84 33.90 53.45
C ALA A 336 38.73 33.00 52.58
N PHE A 337 39.63 32.20 53.19
CA PHE A 337 40.49 31.25 52.48
C PHE A 337 39.67 30.14 51.79
N TYR A 338 38.58 29.69 52.43
CA TYR A 338 37.67 28.70 51.84
C TYR A 338 36.60 29.30 50.93
N GLY A 339 36.12 30.53 51.19
CA GLY A 339 35.13 31.21 50.34
C GLY A 339 35.56 31.40 48.87
N LYS A 340 36.88 31.42 48.58
CA LYS A 340 37.40 31.42 47.19
C LYS A 340 37.38 30.05 46.51
N ASN A 341 37.50 28.95 47.27
CA ASN A 341 37.48 27.58 46.73
C ASN A 341 36.07 27.01 46.58
N ASP A 342 35.11 27.53 47.35
CA ASP A 342 33.69 27.18 47.25
C ASP A 342 33.10 27.58 45.89
N LEU A 343 33.59 28.67 45.28
CA LEU A 343 33.24 29.09 43.92
C LEU A 343 33.76 28.15 42.83
N LYS A 344 34.83 27.38 43.08
CA LYS A 344 35.38 26.41 42.12
C LYS A 344 34.66 25.06 42.24
N PHE A 345 34.35 24.64 43.47
CA PHE A 345 33.58 23.42 43.75
C PHE A 345 32.11 23.56 43.31
N SER A 346 31.49 24.72 43.56
CA SER A 346 30.16 25.08 43.06
C SER A 346 30.09 25.12 41.53
N LYS A 347 31.09 25.70 40.85
CA LYS A 347 31.14 25.73 39.38
C LYS A 347 31.34 24.34 38.77
N GLU A 348 32.16 23.49 39.40
CA GLU A 348 32.37 22.12 38.93
C GLU A 348 31.15 21.23 39.18
N LEU A 349 30.45 21.38 40.32
CA LEU A 349 29.18 20.72 40.58
C LEU A 349 28.06 21.18 39.63
N ILE A 350 27.96 22.49 39.35
CA ILE A 350 27.00 23.02 38.38
C ILE A 350 27.33 22.55 36.95
N LYS A 351 28.62 22.44 36.61
CA LYS A 351 29.08 21.89 35.32
C LYS A 351 28.76 20.39 35.23
N GLN A 352 29.02 19.62 36.27
CA GLN A 352 28.68 18.19 36.34
C GLN A 352 27.17 17.98 36.32
N GLN A 353 26.38 18.84 36.97
CA GLN A 353 24.92 18.80 36.93
C GLN A 353 24.37 19.14 35.54
N LYS A 354 24.96 20.12 34.83
CA LYS A 354 24.63 20.45 33.44
C LYS A 354 25.06 19.36 32.45
N GLU A 355 26.22 18.73 32.66
CA GLU A 355 26.65 17.56 31.87
C GLU A 355 25.79 16.33 32.16
N TRP A 356 25.33 16.14 33.39
CA TRP A 356 24.39 15.09 33.75
C TRP A 356 23.00 15.32 33.16
N GLN A 357 22.49 16.55 33.15
CA GLN A 357 21.25 16.90 32.44
C GLN A 357 21.38 16.70 30.92
N LYS A 358 22.57 16.96 30.36
CA LYS A 358 22.88 16.68 28.94
C LYS A 358 23.00 15.17 28.67
N LYS A 359 23.59 14.40 29.58
CA LYS A 359 23.66 12.93 29.50
C LYS A 359 22.31 12.27 29.73
N LEU A 360 21.43 12.80 30.58
CA LEU A 360 20.03 12.36 30.71
C LEU A 360 19.25 12.61 29.42
N ARG A 361 19.42 13.77 28.78
CA ARG A 361 18.85 14.02 27.44
C ARG A 361 19.39 13.09 26.35
N ASN A 362 20.62 12.59 26.49
CA ASN A 362 21.24 11.68 25.52
C ASN A 362 20.98 10.20 25.84
N ASN A 363 20.95 9.76 27.09
CA ASN A 363 20.64 8.38 27.47
C ASN A 363 19.16 8.06 27.28
N ILE A 364 18.26 9.05 27.31
CA ILE A 364 16.87 8.88 26.85
C ILE A 364 16.81 8.61 25.34
N LYS A 365 17.87 8.89 24.56
CA LYS A 365 17.97 8.47 23.15
C LYS A 365 18.54 7.06 22.96
N ASP A 366 19.23 6.51 23.95
CA ASP A 366 19.99 5.26 23.81
C ASP A 366 19.27 4.02 24.39
N ASP A 367 18.10 4.19 25.00
CA ASP A 367 17.15 3.10 25.35
C ASP A 367 15.99 2.98 24.33
N TYR A 368 16.20 3.43 23.08
CA TYR A 368 15.31 3.25 21.92
C TYR A 368 15.92 2.32 20.87
#